data_AF-A0A3M5M8B9-F1
#
_entry.id   AF-A0A3M5M8B9-F1
#
_cell.length_a   1.000
_cell.length_b   1.000
_cell.length_c   1.000
_cell.angle_alpha   90.00
_cell.angle_beta   90.00
_cell.angle_gamma   90.00
#
_symmetry.space_group_name_H-M   'P 1'
#
loop_
_entity.id
_entity.type
_entity.pdbx_description
1 polymer ?
#
loop_
_entity_poly.entity_id
_entity_poly.type
_entity_poly.pdbx_seq_one_letter_code
_entity_poly.pdbx_strand_id
1 'polypeptide(L)'
;MNLAVGVSLSSQQVAALTHDIVWLEEHEVNGETVLVPVLYLAQADGRLGPTGALIAGNDVSLIAGQNLDNVGTLRAANNLSAAAGNNLVNSGLIEAGNRLDLLAGNDLINKAGGIIAGRDVTLTAIRGDVINERTVTSHQSAADDATWRKDFADSAARIEAANDMSLQAGRDVKNTGGVLQAGRDLSFEAGRDVTLDSAQTE
;
A
#
# COMPACT_ATOMS: atom_id res chain seq x y z
N MET A 1 35.97 4.34 4.24
CA MET A 1 35.72 3.64 2.97
C MET A 1 36.62 4.27 1.93
N ASN A 2 37.38 3.48 1.17
CA ASN A 2 38.28 3.99 0.14
C ASN A 2 37.52 3.94 -1.19
N LEU A 3 36.78 5.01 -1.52
CA LEU A 3 36.02 5.11 -2.77
C LEU A 3 36.92 5.74 -3.83
N ALA A 4 37.17 5.01 -4.93
CA ALA A 4 37.88 5.51 -6.10
C ALA A 4 36.88 6.08 -7.11
N VAL A 5 37.16 7.27 -7.63
CA VAL A 5 36.35 7.95 -8.66
C VAL A 5 36.46 7.17 -9.98
N GLY A 6 35.35 7.03 -10.73
CA GLY A 6 35.33 6.40 -12.06
C GLY A 6 34.75 4.97 -12.13
N VAL A 7 34.26 4.41 -11.03
CA VAL A 7 33.62 3.08 -11.00
C VAL A 7 32.20 3.20 -10.44
N SER A 8 31.25 2.48 -11.04
CA SER A 8 29.88 2.36 -10.53
C SER A 8 29.86 1.67 -9.15
N LEU A 9 28.94 2.11 -8.29
CA LEU A 9 28.81 1.50 -6.97
C LEU A 9 28.19 0.11 -7.11
N SER A 10 28.80 -0.89 -6.46
CA SER A 10 28.22 -2.22 -6.35
C SER A 10 26.90 -2.17 -5.57
N SER A 11 26.01 -3.14 -5.81
CA SER A 11 24.74 -3.28 -5.08
C SER A 11 24.92 -3.30 -3.55
N GLN A 12 26.01 -3.90 -3.06
CA GLN A 12 26.38 -3.90 -1.64
C GLN A 12 26.79 -2.51 -1.13
N GLN A 13 27.48 -1.72 -1.94
CA GLN A 13 27.84 -0.34 -1.58
C GLN A 13 26.64 0.60 -1.62
N VAL A 14 25.73 0.43 -2.58
CA VAL A 14 24.45 1.16 -2.63
C VAL A 14 23.61 0.85 -1.41
N ALA A 15 23.53 -0.42 -1.00
CA ALA A 15 22.81 -0.83 0.21
C ALA A 15 23.43 -0.28 1.51
N ALA A 16 24.71 0.08 1.52
CA ALA A 16 25.40 0.63 2.68
C ALA A 16 25.31 2.17 2.77
N LEU A 17 24.67 2.85 1.81
CA LEU A 17 24.52 4.29 1.83
C LEU A 17 23.56 4.71 2.96
N THR A 18 23.98 5.72 3.74
CA THR A 18 23.16 6.31 4.82
C THR A 18 22.54 7.64 4.43
N HIS A 19 23.01 8.25 3.35
CA HIS A 19 22.52 9.51 2.77
C HIS A 19 22.63 9.43 1.24
N ASP A 20 21.81 10.19 0.52
CA ASP A 20 21.91 10.28 -0.93
C ASP A 20 23.23 10.90 -1.36
N ILE A 21 23.79 10.38 -2.45
CA ILE A 21 25.02 10.91 -3.03
C ILE A 21 24.88 11.05 -4.54
N VAL A 22 25.47 12.10 -5.09
CA VAL A 22 25.75 12.19 -6.52
C VAL A 22 27.18 11.68 -6.73
N TRP A 23 27.33 10.70 -7.61
CA TRP A 23 28.59 10.05 -7.92
C TRP A 23 28.90 10.21 -9.41
N LEU A 24 30.18 10.33 -9.74
CA LEU A 24 30.62 10.46 -11.13
C LEU A 24 31.02 9.08 -11.67
N GLU A 25 30.33 8.64 -12.72
CA GLU A 25 30.59 7.39 -13.42
C GLU A 25 31.16 7.64 -14.82
N GLU A 26 32.02 6.73 -15.28
CA GLU A 26 32.51 6.75 -16.65
C GLU A 26 31.41 6.29 -17.61
N HIS A 27 31.11 7.12 -18.61
CA HIS A 27 30.22 6.82 -19.72
C HIS A 27 30.90 7.16 -21.04
N GLU A 28 30.73 6.30 -22.04
CA GLU A 28 31.18 6.56 -23.41
C GLU A 28 30.13 7.40 -24.14
N VAL A 29 30.49 8.62 -24.53
CA VAL A 29 29.64 9.53 -25.31
C VAL A 29 30.40 9.92 -26.57
N ASN A 30 29.88 9.56 -27.74
CA ASN A 30 30.52 9.80 -29.05
C ASN A 30 31.96 9.26 -29.16
N GLY A 31 32.29 8.15 -28.51
CA GLY A 31 33.61 7.52 -28.55
C GLY A 31 34.63 8.12 -27.58
N GLU A 32 34.22 9.03 -26.70
CA GLU A 32 35.06 9.63 -25.66
C GLU A 32 34.51 9.28 -24.26
N THR A 33 35.41 8.86 -23.36
CA THR A 33 35.06 8.53 -21.98
C THR A 33 34.91 9.82 -21.18
N VAL A 34 33.71 10.07 -20.69
CA VAL A 34 33.38 11.25 -19.89
C VAL A 34 32.77 10.85 -18.55
N LEU A 35 32.93 11.71 -17.55
CA LEU A 35 32.30 11.53 -16.24
C LEU A 35 30.91 12.14 -16.25
N VAL A 36 29.89 11.34 -15.97
CA VAL A 36 28.51 11.81 -15.84
C VAL A 36 28.01 11.67 -14.39
N PRO A 37 27.21 12.62 -13.89
CA PRO A 37 26.64 12.54 -12.55
C PRO A 37 25.51 11.51 -12.52
N VAL A 38 25.62 10.54 -11.62
CA VAL A 38 24.61 9.54 -11.31
C VAL A 38 24.17 9.72 -9.86
N LEU A 39 22.85 9.77 -9.64
CA LEU A 39 22.27 9.87 -8.31
C LEU A 39 22.09 8.48 -7.71
N TYR A 40 22.72 8.25 -6.56
CA TYR A 40 22.56 7.03 -5.77
C TYR A 40 21.73 7.31 -4.52
N LEU A 41 20.66 6.53 -4.40
CA LEU A 41 19.66 6.65 -3.36
C LEU A 41 19.99 5.73 -2.19
N ALA A 42 20.20 6.30 -1.01
CA ALA A 42 20.32 5.52 0.22
C ALA A 42 19.03 4.74 0.52
N GLN A 43 19.15 3.50 0.98
CA GLN A 43 18.02 2.81 1.60
C GLN A 43 17.82 3.40 2.99
N ALA A 44 16.86 4.31 3.11
CA ALA A 44 16.41 4.81 4.39
C ALA A 44 15.18 4.02 4.82
N ASP A 45 15.20 3.49 6.04
CA ASP A 45 14.01 2.98 6.70
C ASP A 45 12.92 4.06 6.64
N GLY A 46 11.82 3.76 5.93
CA GLY A 46 10.70 4.69 5.75
C GLY A 46 10.79 5.63 4.54
N ARG A 47 11.71 5.42 3.59
CA ARG A 47 11.72 6.20 2.35
C ARG A 47 10.88 5.57 1.23
N LEU A 48 9.71 6.17 1.06
CA LEU A 48 8.91 6.38 -0.16
C LEU A 48 9.18 5.44 -1.34
N GLY A 49 8.24 4.53 -1.58
CA GLY A 49 8.06 3.92 -2.89
C GLY A 49 7.52 4.93 -3.93
N PRO A 50 7.37 4.54 -5.21
CA PRO A 50 6.98 5.39 -6.34
C PRO A 50 5.63 6.15 -6.25
N THR A 51 4.92 6.13 -5.12
CA THR A 51 3.56 6.68 -4.96
C THR A 51 3.49 8.05 -4.27
N GLY A 52 4.62 8.66 -3.92
CA GLY A 52 4.86 10.12 -3.96
C GLY A 52 4.34 11.02 -2.81
N ALA A 53 3.19 10.77 -2.19
CA ALA A 53 2.64 11.66 -1.15
C ALA A 53 2.77 11.06 0.26
N LEU A 54 3.36 11.82 1.21
CA LEU A 54 3.42 11.47 2.63
C LEU A 54 2.65 12.51 3.45
N ILE A 55 1.71 12.05 4.25
CA ILE A 55 1.10 12.81 5.34
C ILE A 55 1.48 12.09 6.63
N ALA A 56 2.30 12.74 7.46
CA ALA A 56 2.77 12.19 8.73
C ALA A 56 2.57 13.16 9.89
N GLY A 57 2.25 12.62 11.07
CA GLY A 57 2.13 13.40 12.29
C GLY A 57 2.18 12.52 13.55
N ASN A 58 2.17 13.16 14.72
CA ASN A 58 1.92 12.41 15.97
C ASN A 58 0.48 11.90 15.99
N ASP A 59 -0.46 12.76 15.68
CA ASP A 59 -1.85 12.42 15.40
C ASP A 59 -2.21 13.02 14.04
N VAL A 60 -3.08 12.34 13.29
CA VAL A 60 -3.50 12.74 11.95
C VAL A 60 -5.02 12.72 11.87
N SER A 61 -5.62 13.82 11.41
CA SER A 61 -7.06 13.93 11.19
C SER A 61 -7.32 14.43 9.78
N LEU A 62 -7.94 13.60 8.93
CA LEU A 62 -8.31 13.94 7.55
C LEU A 62 -9.83 13.92 7.40
N ILE A 63 -10.37 14.93 6.71
CA ILE A 63 -11.78 15.00 6.36
C ILE A 63 -11.88 15.38 4.88
N ALA A 64 -12.42 14.48 4.07
CA ALA A 64 -12.73 14.70 2.67
C ALA A 64 -14.24 14.84 2.47
N GLY A 65 -14.68 15.93 1.84
CA GLY A 65 -16.11 16.17 1.58
C GLY A 65 -16.75 15.17 0.61
N GLN A 66 -15.95 14.49 -0.20
CA GLN A 66 -16.37 13.44 -1.14
C GLN A 66 -15.50 12.19 -0.93
N ASN A 67 -14.60 11.88 -1.85
CA ASN A 67 -13.73 10.71 -1.76
C ASN A 67 -12.41 11.04 -1.05
N LEU A 68 -11.84 10.04 -0.37
CA LEU A 68 -10.44 10.02 0.05
C LEU A 68 -9.74 8.88 -0.70
N ASP A 69 -8.95 9.20 -1.71
CA ASP A 69 -8.17 8.25 -2.49
C ASP A 69 -6.71 8.28 -2.04
N ASN A 70 -6.31 7.34 -1.17
CA ASN A 70 -4.93 7.22 -0.73
C ASN A 70 -4.14 6.27 -1.65
N VAL A 71 -3.21 6.85 -2.41
CA VAL A 71 -2.20 6.10 -3.19
C VAL A 71 -0.82 6.14 -2.52
N GLY A 72 -0.60 7.08 -1.59
CA GLY A 72 0.68 7.35 -0.94
C GLY A 72 0.78 6.74 0.46
N THR A 73 1.28 7.51 1.43
CA THR A 73 1.37 7.12 2.84
C THR A 73 0.66 8.13 3.73
N LEU A 74 -0.28 7.64 4.54
CA LEU A 74 -0.85 8.34 5.68
C LEU A 74 -0.33 7.67 6.95
N ARG A 75 0.39 8.39 7.81
CA ARG A 75 1.05 7.81 8.99
C ARG A 75 0.84 8.66 10.24
N ALA A 76 0.39 8.05 11.33
CA ALA A 76 0.38 8.68 12.64
C ALA A 76 1.21 7.87 13.65
N ALA A 77 2.02 8.55 14.47
CA ALA A 77 2.74 7.87 15.56
C ALA A 77 1.78 7.35 16.65
N ASN A 78 0.68 8.07 16.89
CA ASN A 78 -0.39 7.73 17.82
C ASN A 78 -1.66 7.41 17.04
N ASN A 79 -2.56 8.38 16.84
CA ASN A 79 -3.88 8.11 16.29
C ASN A 79 -4.06 8.70 14.90
N LEU A 80 -4.71 7.95 14.01
CA LEU A 80 -5.12 8.41 12.70
C LEU A 80 -6.64 8.28 12.58
N SER A 81 -7.31 9.40 12.29
CA SER A 81 -8.73 9.42 11.94
C SER A 81 -8.87 9.97 10.53
N ALA A 82 -9.54 9.25 9.64
CA ALA A 82 -9.86 9.75 8.30
C ALA A 82 -11.33 9.52 7.97
N ALA A 83 -12.01 10.58 7.53
CA ALA A 83 -13.41 10.55 7.14
C ALA A 83 -13.59 11.01 5.70
N ALA A 84 -14.38 10.26 4.92
CA ALA A 84 -14.78 10.60 3.55
C ALA A 84 -16.30 10.67 3.45
N GLY A 85 -16.84 11.75 2.87
CA GLY A 85 -18.29 11.92 2.67
C GLY A 85 -18.92 10.87 1.75
N ASN A 86 -18.13 10.32 0.83
CA ASN A 86 -18.51 9.24 -0.07
C ASN A 86 -17.61 8.01 0.11
N ASN A 87 -16.61 7.79 -0.73
CA ASN A 87 -15.79 6.58 -0.66
C ASN A 87 -14.41 6.86 -0.03
N LEU A 88 -13.88 5.89 0.72
CA LEU A 88 -12.48 5.87 1.14
C LEU A 88 -11.79 4.71 0.43
N VAL A 89 -10.84 5.03 -0.45
CA VAL A 89 -10.11 4.03 -1.24
C VAL A 89 -8.65 4.07 -0.84
N ASN A 90 -8.11 2.95 -0.41
CA ASN A 90 -6.69 2.78 -0.13
C ASN A 90 -6.05 1.84 -1.15
N SER A 91 -4.98 2.30 -1.79
CA SER A 91 -4.04 1.48 -2.57
C SER A 91 -2.59 1.73 -2.15
N GLY A 92 -2.38 2.45 -1.05
CA GLY A 92 -1.08 2.78 -0.47
C GLY A 92 -1.00 2.31 0.98
N LEU A 93 -0.33 3.09 1.84
CA LEU A 93 -0.22 2.81 3.27
C LEU A 93 -1.10 3.78 4.07
N ILE A 94 -1.89 3.24 5.00
CA ILE A 94 -2.51 3.98 6.10
C ILE A 94 -2.09 3.30 7.40
N GLU A 95 -1.33 3.99 8.24
CA GLU A 95 -0.78 3.43 9.48
C GLU A 95 -1.00 4.35 10.68
N ALA A 96 -1.38 3.78 11.82
CA ALA A 96 -1.37 4.47 13.11
C ALA A 96 -0.68 3.61 14.18
N GLY A 97 0.23 4.18 14.99
CA GLY A 97 0.88 3.42 16.06
C GLY A 97 -0.06 2.99 17.21
N ASN A 98 -1.22 3.63 17.32
CA ASN A 98 -2.23 3.37 18.33
C ASN A 98 -3.60 3.09 17.68
N ARG A 99 -4.52 4.07 17.66
CA ARG A 99 -5.87 3.89 17.12
C ARG A 99 -5.96 4.38 15.69
N LEU A 100 -6.50 3.53 14.81
CA LEU A 100 -6.81 3.86 13.43
C LEU A 100 -8.32 3.80 13.20
N ASP A 101 -8.94 4.94 12.91
CA ASP A 101 -10.36 5.03 12.58
C ASP A 101 -10.54 5.54 11.15
N LEU A 102 -11.16 4.72 10.30
CA LEU A 102 -11.49 5.09 8.93
C LEU A 102 -13.01 5.04 8.73
N LEU A 103 -13.56 6.16 8.27
CA LEU A 103 -15.00 6.32 8.07
C LEU A 103 -15.30 6.73 6.64
N ALA A 104 -16.14 5.97 5.96
CA ALA A 104 -16.66 6.27 4.64
C ALA A 104 -18.19 6.41 4.69
N GLY A 105 -18.73 7.44 4.02
CA GLY A 105 -20.17 7.61 3.90
C GLY A 105 -20.84 6.52 3.05
N ASN A 106 -20.13 5.98 2.07
CA ASN A 106 -20.58 4.90 1.19
C ASN A 106 -19.65 3.68 1.33
N ASP A 107 -18.63 3.51 0.49
CA ASP A 107 -17.77 2.32 0.51
C ASP A 107 -16.37 2.61 1.08
N LEU A 108 -15.82 1.65 1.83
CA LEU A 108 -14.42 1.63 2.25
C LEU A 108 -13.70 0.47 1.56
N ILE A 109 -12.73 0.78 0.71
CA ILE A 109 -12.10 -0.19 -0.19
C ILE A 109 -10.59 -0.19 0.03
N ASN A 110 -10.05 -1.31 0.51
CA ASN A 110 -8.62 -1.57 0.51
C ASN A 110 -8.28 -2.44 -0.72
N LYS A 111 -7.70 -1.81 -1.73
CA LYS A 111 -7.32 -2.43 -3.01
C LYS A 111 -6.01 -3.19 -2.88
N ALA A 112 -5.71 -4.02 -3.88
CA ALA A 112 -4.45 -4.74 -3.99
C ALA A 112 -3.23 -3.84 -3.78
N GLY A 113 -2.26 -4.35 -3.01
CA GLY A 113 -1.09 -3.58 -2.57
C GLY A 113 -1.36 -2.57 -1.45
N GLY A 114 -2.63 -2.29 -1.13
CA GLY A 114 -3.04 -1.42 -0.03
C GLY A 114 -2.83 -2.08 1.33
N ILE A 115 -2.29 -1.30 2.27
CA ILE A 115 -2.06 -1.69 3.66
C ILE A 115 -2.77 -0.71 4.58
N ILE A 116 -3.58 -1.24 5.48
CA ILE A 116 -4.22 -0.52 6.58
C ILE A 116 -3.76 -1.17 7.88
N ALA A 117 -3.00 -0.45 8.70
CA ALA A 117 -2.37 -1.03 9.89
C ALA A 117 -2.50 -0.14 11.13
N GLY A 118 -2.78 -0.76 12.28
CA GLY A 118 -2.71 -0.06 13.55
C GLY A 118 -2.68 -0.98 14.75
N ARG A 119 -2.67 -0.42 15.97
CA ARG A 119 -2.83 -1.23 17.17
C ARG A 119 -4.29 -1.67 17.30
N ASP A 120 -5.20 -0.71 17.28
CA ASP A 120 -6.64 -0.93 17.26
C ASP A 120 -7.20 -0.32 15.96
N VAL A 121 -7.88 -1.12 15.14
CA VAL A 121 -8.35 -0.70 13.80
C VAL A 121 -9.87 -0.76 13.73
N THR A 122 -10.50 0.37 13.38
CA THR A 122 -11.93 0.45 13.12
C THR A 122 -12.18 0.98 11.72
N LEU A 123 -12.88 0.19 10.90
CA LEU A 123 -13.31 0.57 9.56
C LEU A 123 -14.84 0.64 9.51
N THR A 124 -15.39 1.78 9.14
CA THR A 124 -16.84 2.00 9.08
C THR A 124 -17.26 2.52 7.72
N ALA A 125 -18.11 1.76 7.03
CA ALA A 125 -18.84 2.17 5.84
C ALA A 125 -20.31 2.38 6.21
N ILE A 126 -20.80 3.62 6.22
CA ILE A 126 -22.13 3.94 6.78
C ILE A 126 -23.26 3.33 5.96
N ARG A 127 -23.21 3.45 4.64
CA ARG A 127 -24.28 2.97 3.73
C ARG A 127 -23.86 1.82 2.83
N GLY A 128 -22.56 1.68 2.59
CA GLY A 128 -22.01 0.74 1.63
C GLY A 128 -21.25 -0.40 2.30
N ASP A 129 -20.23 -0.86 1.60
CA ASP A 129 -19.47 -2.06 1.94
C ASP A 129 -18.09 -1.71 2.53
N VAL A 130 -17.56 -2.63 3.34
CA VAL A 130 -16.12 -2.70 3.64
C VAL A 130 -15.52 -3.82 2.79
N ILE A 131 -14.58 -3.48 1.91
CA ILE A 131 -14.02 -4.38 0.90
C ILE A 131 -12.50 -4.45 1.07
N ASN A 132 -11.96 -5.65 1.22
CA ASN A 132 -10.54 -5.95 1.20
C ASN A 132 -10.26 -6.96 0.06
N GLU A 133 -9.60 -6.52 -1.01
CA GLU A 133 -9.50 -7.31 -2.24
C GLU A 133 -8.07 -7.50 -2.74
N ARG A 134 -7.78 -8.71 -3.21
CA ARG A 134 -6.60 -8.99 -4.02
C ARG A 134 -6.93 -8.81 -5.50
N THR A 135 -6.02 -8.19 -6.25
CA THR A 135 -6.09 -8.16 -7.71
C THR A 135 -5.49 -9.45 -8.29
N VAL A 136 -6.19 -10.05 -9.25
CA VAL A 136 -5.65 -11.12 -10.10
C VAL A 136 -5.44 -10.52 -11.49
N THR A 137 -4.21 -10.53 -11.99
CA THR A 137 -3.91 -10.07 -13.34
C THR A 137 -3.89 -11.27 -14.27
N SER A 138 -4.90 -11.39 -15.13
CA SER A 138 -4.97 -12.45 -16.15
C SER A 138 -4.26 -11.98 -17.43
N HIS A 139 -3.22 -12.70 -17.87
CA HIS A 139 -2.67 -12.52 -19.21
C HIS A 139 -3.31 -13.53 -20.17
N GLN A 140 -3.98 -13.03 -21.21
CA GLN A 140 -4.52 -13.84 -22.29
C GLN A 140 -3.66 -13.64 -23.53
N SER A 141 -3.07 -14.71 -24.05
CA SER A 141 -2.39 -14.72 -25.35
C SER A 141 -3.11 -15.70 -26.26
N ALA A 142 -3.52 -15.23 -27.43
CA ALA A 142 -4.16 -16.04 -28.45
C ALA A 142 -3.20 -16.21 -29.63
N ALA A 143 -2.95 -17.47 -30.04
CA ALA A 143 -2.26 -17.81 -31.28
C ALA A 143 -3.01 -18.95 -31.99
N ASP A 144 -3.49 -18.64 -33.19
CA ASP A 144 -4.11 -19.44 -34.27
C ASP A 144 -5.21 -20.48 -33.95
N ASP A 145 -5.21 -21.17 -32.80
CA ASP A 145 -6.33 -22.02 -32.34
C ASP A 145 -6.29 -22.34 -30.81
N ALA A 146 -5.38 -21.71 -30.07
CA ALA A 146 -5.24 -21.91 -28.62
C ALA A 146 -5.33 -20.58 -27.87
N THR A 147 -6.23 -20.54 -26.88
CA THR A 147 -6.29 -19.44 -25.89
C THR A 147 -5.50 -19.89 -24.67
N TRP A 148 -4.40 -19.21 -24.37
CA TRP A 148 -3.68 -19.41 -23.11
C TRP A 148 -4.04 -18.28 -22.15
N ARG A 149 -4.75 -18.64 -21.07
CA ARG A 149 -4.91 -17.77 -19.89
C ARG A 149 -3.84 -18.17 -18.89
N LYS A 150 -3.09 -17.19 -18.40
CA LYS A 150 -2.20 -17.35 -17.26
C LYS A 150 -2.54 -16.29 -16.23
N ASP A 151 -3.07 -16.73 -15.11
CA ASP A 151 -3.44 -15.86 -14.01
C ASP A 151 -2.24 -15.69 -13.06
N PHE A 152 -1.87 -14.44 -12.82
CA PHE A 152 -0.88 -14.09 -11.80
C PHE A 152 -1.61 -13.47 -10.62
N ALA A 153 -1.50 -14.13 -9.49
CA ALA A 153 -2.05 -13.61 -8.24
C ALA A 153 -1.13 -12.47 -7.73
N ASP A 154 -1.62 -11.24 -7.69
CA ASP A 154 -0.82 -10.04 -7.32
C ASP A 154 -0.73 -9.87 -5.77
N SER A 155 -0.28 -8.70 -5.32
CA SER A 155 -0.18 -8.27 -3.92
C SER A 155 -1.57 -8.21 -3.26
N ALA A 156 -1.80 -9.07 -2.27
CA ALA A 156 -3.04 -9.04 -1.48
C ALA A 156 -3.15 -7.74 -0.67
N ALA A 157 -4.34 -7.15 -0.64
CA ALA A 157 -4.67 -6.08 0.29
C ALA A 157 -4.62 -6.61 1.73
N ARG A 158 -4.05 -5.82 2.65
CA ARG A 158 -3.86 -6.20 4.05
C ARG A 158 -4.49 -5.20 5.00
N ILE A 159 -5.24 -5.72 5.96
CA ILE A 159 -5.76 -4.97 7.10
C ILE A 159 -5.24 -5.69 8.34
N GLU A 160 -4.49 -4.97 9.18
CA GLU A 160 -3.70 -5.53 10.26
C GLU A 160 -3.91 -4.72 11.54
N ALA A 161 -4.38 -5.38 12.60
CA ALA A 161 -4.51 -4.83 13.93
C ALA A 161 -3.64 -5.61 14.92
N ALA A 162 -2.77 -4.92 15.66
CA ALA A 162 -1.96 -5.59 16.69
C ALA A 162 -2.82 -6.11 17.87
N ASN A 163 -3.97 -5.49 18.12
CA ASN A 163 -4.96 -5.87 19.12
C ASN A 163 -6.29 -6.18 18.42
N ASP A 164 -7.24 -5.25 18.47
CA ASP A 164 -8.62 -5.48 18.03
C ASP A 164 -8.87 -4.86 16.65
N MET A 165 -9.66 -5.57 15.85
CA MET A 165 -10.14 -5.10 14.57
C MET A 165 -11.67 -5.15 14.52
N SER A 166 -12.28 -4.02 14.17
CA SER A 166 -13.72 -3.89 13.95
C SER A 166 -14.01 -3.41 12.53
N LEU A 167 -14.79 -4.21 11.80
CA LEU A 167 -15.24 -3.91 10.44
C LEU A 167 -16.76 -3.75 10.45
N GLN A 168 -17.24 -2.55 10.16
CA GLN A 168 -18.66 -2.20 10.19
C GLN A 168 -19.09 -1.72 8.81
N ALA A 169 -20.09 -2.37 8.23
CA ALA A 169 -20.67 -2.02 6.95
C ALA A 169 -22.19 -1.89 7.09
N GLY A 170 -22.74 -0.79 6.58
CA GLY A 170 -24.20 -0.64 6.42
C GLY A 170 -24.80 -1.71 5.51
N ARG A 171 -23.96 -2.36 4.70
CA ARG A 171 -24.38 -3.37 3.75
C ARG A 171 -23.57 -4.67 3.87
N ASP A 172 -22.43 -4.82 3.19
CA ASP A 172 -21.67 -6.08 3.21
C ASP A 172 -20.23 -5.87 3.71
N VAL A 173 -19.64 -6.87 4.36
CA VAL A 173 -18.18 -6.96 4.53
C VAL A 173 -17.62 -8.05 3.64
N LYS A 174 -16.65 -7.72 2.78
CA LYS A 174 -16.07 -8.63 1.79
C LYS A 174 -14.56 -8.68 1.93
N ASN A 175 -14.02 -9.88 2.09
CA ASN A 175 -12.58 -10.14 2.01
C ASN A 175 -12.34 -11.21 0.93
N THR A 176 -11.86 -10.79 -0.24
CA THR A 176 -11.63 -11.68 -1.40
C THR A 176 -10.14 -11.77 -1.70
N GLY A 177 -9.51 -12.86 -1.25
CA GLY A 177 -8.08 -13.10 -1.39
C GLY A 177 -7.18 -12.13 -0.62
N GLY A 178 -7.76 -11.23 0.18
CA GLY A 178 -7.08 -10.29 1.06
C GLY A 178 -6.74 -10.90 2.43
N VAL A 179 -5.89 -10.20 3.18
CA VAL A 179 -5.51 -10.56 4.55
C VAL A 179 -6.23 -9.66 5.54
N LEU A 180 -6.90 -10.28 6.51
CA LEU A 180 -7.40 -9.65 7.73
C LEU A 180 -6.70 -10.30 8.92
N GLN A 181 -5.97 -9.53 9.71
CA GLN A 181 -5.25 -10.04 10.87
C GLN A 181 -5.50 -9.17 12.10
N ALA A 182 -6.03 -9.77 13.17
CA ALA A 182 -6.13 -9.14 14.49
C ALA A 182 -5.32 -9.96 15.50
N GLY A 183 -4.63 -9.29 16.41
CA GLY A 183 -3.86 -9.95 17.47
C GLY A 183 -4.71 -10.45 18.64
N ARG A 184 -5.91 -9.88 18.82
CA ARG A 184 -6.88 -10.30 19.83
C ARG A 184 -8.24 -10.57 19.20
N ASP A 185 -9.12 -9.57 19.13
CA ASP A 185 -10.50 -9.77 18.67
C ASP A 185 -10.68 -9.25 17.24
N LEU A 186 -11.40 -10.01 16.41
CA LEU A 186 -11.84 -9.59 15.07
C LEU A 186 -13.37 -9.63 15.03
N SER A 187 -14.01 -8.48 14.85
CA SER A 187 -15.46 -8.37 14.78
C SER A 187 -15.93 -7.83 13.43
N PHE A 188 -16.99 -8.44 12.90
CA PHE A 188 -17.70 -8.00 11.71
C PHE A 188 -19.12 -7.61 12.07
N GLU A 189 -19.54 -6.45 11.62
CA GLU A 189 -20.94 -6.01 11.65
C GLU A 189 -21.33 -5.63 10.22
N ALA A 190 -22.18 -6.43 9.59
CA ALA A 190 -22.69 -6.17 8.25
C ALA A 190 -24.21 -6.08 8.32
N GLY A 191 -24.78 -5.08 7.64
CA GLY A 191 -26.24 -4.97 7.50
C GLY A 191 -26.88 -6.13 6.73
N ARG A 192 -26.09 -6.85 5.92
CA ARG A 192 -26.52 -8.01 5.15
C ARG A 192 -25.57 -9.19 5.29
N ASP A 193 -24.44 -9.17 4.58
CA ASP A 193 -23.61 -10.36 4.38
C ASP A 193 -22.15 -10.12 4.79
N VAL A 194 -21.50 -11.18 5.28
CA VAL A 194 -20.04 -11.25 5.46
C VAL A 194 -19.51 -12.34 4.53
N THR A 195 -18.61 -11.99 3.62
CA THR A 195 -18.04 -12.90 2.63
C THR A 195 -16.52 -12.98 2.77
N LEU A 196 -15.99 -14.19 2.94
CA LEU A 196 -14.57 -14.47 3.07
C LEU A 196 -14.17 -15.51 2.00
N ASP A 197 -13.65 -15.04 0.88
CA ASP A 197 -13.33 -15.87 -0.28
C ASP A 197 -11.84 -15.85 -0.60
N SER A 198 -11.36 -16.90 -1.26
CA SER A 198 -10.04 -16.91 -1.89
C SER A 198 -10.11 -16.25 -3.27
N ALA A 199 -9.11 -15.45 -3.65
CA ALA A 199 -8.91 -15.08 -5.05
C ALA A 199 -8.38 -16.31 -5.80
N GLN A 200 -9.19 -16.90 -6.68
CA GLN A 200 -8.78 -18.03 -7.51
C GLN A 200 -8.01 -17.54 -8.74
N THR A 201 -6.89 -18.19 -9.02
CA THR A 201 -6.21 -18.18 -10.32
C THR A 201 -6.55 -19.48 -11.03
N GLU A 202 -7.12 -19.42 -12.24
CA GLU A 202 -7.37 -20.60 -13.08
C GLU A 202 -6.13 -20.99 -13.91
#